data_AF-A0A2S9F8W3-F1
#
_entry.id   AF-A0A2S9F8W3-F1
#
_cell.length_a   1.000
_cell.length_b   1.000
_cell.length_c   1.000
_cell.angle_alpha   90.00
_cell.angle_beta   90.00
_cell.angle_gamma   90.00
#
_symmetry.space_group_name_H-M   'P 1'
#
loop_
_entity.id
_entity.type
_entity.pdbx_description
1 polymer ?
#
loop_
_entity_poly.entity_id
_entity_poly.type
_entity_poly.pdbx_seq_one_letter_code
_entity_poly.pdbx_strand_id
1 'polypeptide(L)' 'MAGAAPMVADLRAESDDLDALVADLAPDQWALETPAPGWTVAHQIAHLLWTDRVA' A
#
# COMPACT_ATOMS: atom_id res chain seq x y z
N MET A 1 8.99 -23.51 14.38
CA MET A 1 8.22 -22.43 13.73
C MET A 1 9.21 -21.36 13.33
N ALA A 2 9.15 -20.86 12.10
CA ALA A 2 9.89 -19.66 11.74
C ALA A 2 9.39 -18.49 12.62
N GLY A 3 10.30 -17.66 13.13
CA GLY A 3 9.93 -16.44 13.85
C GLY A 3 9.30 -15.41 12.90
N ALA A 4 8.85 -14.27 13.43
CA ALA A 4 8.23 -13.20 12.63
C ALA A 4 9.20 -12.49 11.66
N ALA A 5 10.52 -12.65 11.82
CA ALA A 5 11.53 -11.95 11.03
C ALA A 5 11.42 -12.13 9.50
N PRO A 6 11.29 -13.36 8.95
CA PRO A 6 11.04 -13.54 7.52
C PRO A 6 9.75 -12.84 7.05
N MET A 7 8.66 -12.92 7.80
CA MET A 7 7.39 -12.26 7.43
C MET A 7 7.54 -10.74 7.38
N VAL A 8 8.31 -10.14 8.30
CA VAL A 8 8.59 -8.71 8.27
C VAL A 8 9.46 -8.31 7.07
N ALA A 9 10.39 -9.17 6.66
CA ALA A 9 11.20 -8.93 5.46
C ALA A 9 10.34 -8.99 4.20
N ASP A 10 9.44 -9.97 4.11
CA ASP A 10 8.49 -10.10 3.00
C ASP A 10 7.55 -8.89 2.92
N LEU A 11 6.98 -8.45 4.05
CA LEU A 11 6.14 -7.24 4.09
C LEU A 11 6.86 -5.98 3.62
N ARG A 12 8.16 -5.82 3.94
CA ARG A 12 8.94 -4.67 3.44
C ARG A 12 9.16 -4.74 1.93
N ALA A 13 9.45 -5.93 1.40
CA ALA A 13 9.59 -6.11 -0.04
C ALA A 13 8.28 -5.79 -0.77
N GLU A 14 7.15 -6.23 -0.22
CA GLU A 14 5.82 -5.88 -0.73
C GLU A 14 5.54 -4.36 -0.67
N SER A 15 5.98 -3.66 0.40
CA SER A 15 5.88 -2.19 0.48
C SER A 15 6.75 -1.49 -0.58
N ASP A 16 7.98 -1.96 -0.80
CA ASP A 16 8.89 -1.40 -1.81
C ASP A 16 8.30 -1.56 -3.23
N ASP A 17 7.70 -2.72 -3.53
CA ASP A 17 7.01 -2.98 -4.79
C ASP A 17 5.79 -2.06 -4.97
N LEU A 18 5.02 -1.82 -3.90
CA LEU A 18 3.88 -0.92 -3.92
C LEU A 18 4.32 0.54 -4.15
N ASP A 19 5.37 1.00 -3.49
CA ASP A 19 5.94 2.32 -3.69
C ASP A 19 6.38 2.52 -5.14
N ALA A 20 7.05 1.52 -5.73
CA ALA A 20 7.44 1.54 -7.14
C ALA A 20 6.22 1.60 -8.08
N LEU A 21 5.13 0.90 -7.75
CA LEU A 21 3.90 0.89 -8.55
C LEU A 21 3.23 2.27 -8.61
N VAL A 22 3.25 3.03 -7.51
CA VAL A 22 2.58 4.33 -7.42
C VAL A 22 3.51 5.51 -7.71
N ALA A 23 4.82 5.30 -7.81
CA ALA A 23 5.83 6.34 -7.96
C ALA A 23 5.59 7.28 -9.15
N ASP A 24 5.14 6.73 -10.28
CA ASP A 24 4.94 7.47 -11.54
C ASP A 24 3.50 7.98 -11.73
N LEU A 25 2.63 7.83 -10.73
CA LEU A 25 1.26 8.34 -10.83
C LEU A 25 1.24 9.87 -10.80
N ALA A 26 0.67 10.45 -11.86
CA ALA A 26 0.33 11.86 -11.90
C ALA A 26 -0.71 12.21 -10.80
N PRO A 27 -0.75 13.46 -10.31
CA PRO A 27 -1.63 13.84 -9.20
C PRO A 27 -3.13 13.54 -9.41
N ASP A 28 -3.61 13.61 -10.64
CA ASP A 28 -5.00 13.29 -11.00
C ASP A 28 -5.29 11.78 -10.98
N GLN A 29 -4.29 10.93 -11.22
CA GLN A 29 -4.44 9.48 -11.21
C GLN A 29 -4.68 8.92 -9.81
N TRP A 30 -4.29 9.66 -8.76
CA TRP A 30 -4.62 9.32 -7.37
C TRP A 30 -6.13 9.30 -7.08
N ALA A 31 -6.93 9.97 -7.91
CA ALA A 31 -8.39 9.98 -7.82
C ALA A 31 -9.08 8.85 -8.59
N LEU A 32 -8.32 7.97 -9.28
CA LEU A 32 -8.91 6.82 -9.99
C LEU A 32 -9.60 5.88 -9.00
N GLU A 33 -10.79 5.42 -9.36
CA GLU A 33 -11.54 4.45 -8.57
C GLU A 33 -10.87 3.07 -8.60
N THR A 34 -10.94 2.38 -7.48
CA THR A 34 -10.48 0.99 -7.34
C THR A 34 -11.66 0.04 -7.32
N PRO A 35 -11.45 -1.29 -7.43
CA PRO A 35 -12.54 -2.26 -7.30
C PRO A 35 -13.29 -2.20 -5.97
N ALA A 36 -12.72 -1.57 -4.92
CA ALA A 36 -13.43 -1.23 -3.70
C ALA A 36 -14.35 -0.03 -3.96
N PRO A 37 -15.69 -0.19 -3.95
CA PRO A 37 -16.61 0.87 -4.37
C PRO A 37 -16.46 2.14 -3.52
N GLY A 38 -16.33 3.28 -4.19
CA GLY A 38 -16.14 4.59 -3.56
C GLY A 38 -14.73 4.86 -3.02
N TRP A 39 -13.77 3.95 -3.24
CA TRP A 39 -12.38 4.12 -2.85
C TRP A 39 -11.50 4.43 -4.05
N THR A 40 -10.73 5.51 -3.95
CA THR A 40 -9.71 5.86 -4.94
C THR A 40 -8.37 5.21 -4.58
N VAL A 41 -7.40 5.28 -5.50
CA VAL A 41 -6.02 4.88 -5.21
C VAL A 41 -5.50 5.59 -3.94
N ALA A 42 -5.77 6.89 -3.79
CA ALA A 42 -5.42 7.63 -2.57
C ALA A 42 -6.06 7.05 -1.30
N HIS A 43 -7.33 6.63 -1.35
CA HIS A 43 -7.98 6.00 -0.20
C HIS A 43 -7.31 4.68 0.17
N GLN A 44 -6.93 3.86 -0.81
CA GLN A 44 -6.24 2.60 -0.55
C GLN A 44 -4.87 2.80 0.10
N ILE A 45 -4.03 3.69 -0.45
CA ILE A 45 -2.70 3.97 0.11
C ILE A 45 -2.81 4.61 1.51
N ALA A 46 -3.77 5.51 1.71
CA ALA A 46 -4.02 6.09 3.04
C ALA A 46 -4.45 5.03 4.07
N HIS A 47 -5.23 4.03 3.66
CA HIS A 47 -5.62 2.92 4.53
C HIS A 47 -4.43 2.05 4.92
N LEU A 48 -3.55 1.71 3.97
CA LEU A 48 -2.32 0.94 4.23
C LEU A 48 -1.38 1.69 5.18
N LEU A 49 -1.16 2.98 4.94
CA LEU A 49 -0.36 3.81 5.85
C LEU A 49 -0.96 3.87 7.27
N TRP A 50 -2.28 3.91 7.37
CA TRP A 50 -2.95 3.87 8.66
C TRP A 50 -2.74 2.51 9.36
N THR A 51 -2.88 1.38 8.66
CA THR A 51 -2.63 0.07 9.25
C THR A 51 -1.18 -0.06 9.73
N ASP A 52 -0.20 0.42 8.97
CA ASP A 52 1.22 0.32 9.33
C ASP A 52 1.58 1.11 10.60
N ARG A 53 0.82 2.15 10.92
CA ARG A 53 1.07 3.01 12.09
C ARG A 53 0.35 2.56 13.35
N VAL A 54 -0.73 1.80 13.21
CA VAL A 54 -1.68 1.55 14.31
C VAL A 54 -1.80 0.07 14.67
N ALA A 55 -1.42 -0.84 13.77
CA ALA A 55 -1.42 -2.29 14.01
C ALA A 55 -0.28 -2.77 14.93
#